data_AF-A0A2P2KR09-F1
#
_entry.id   AF-A0A2P2KR09-F1
#
_cell.length_a   1.000
_cell.length_b   1.000
_cell.length_c   1.000
_cell.angle_alpha   90.00
_cell.angle_beta   90.00
_cell.angle_gamma   90.00
#
_symmetry.space_group_name_H-M   'P 1'
#
loop_
_entity.id
_entity.type
_entity.pdbx_description
1 polymer ?
#
loop_
_entity_poly.entity_id
_entity_poly.type
_entity_poly.pdbx_seq_one_letter_code
_entity_poly.pdbx_strand_id
1 'polypeptide(L)'
;MFLLHFFFNFLIKKIYSQDIYNFLLDEGMDPVSLAEADQFSSSKAIALKKRYSRYLSSMRSSSSSPDGVVGDTYSLMNGVIKRKLGIIPVNVTWGGQSGYVFDELAGDFMRPRINEVDELLEKGINITVYNGQLDVICATKGTEAWIEKLKWKELQNFSSASRVPLYCGAHKVTKGFSKSFKNLNFYWILGAGHFVPVDQPCIALNMVGAITQSPAAPAQK
;
A
#
# COMPACT_ATOMS: atom_id res chain seq x y z
N MET A 1 -2.69 10.86 7.38
CA MET A 1 -1.22 10.73 7.38
C MET A 1 -0.70 9.85 8.54
N PHE A 2 -1.37 8.73 8.92
CA PHE A 2 -0.76 7.69 9.81
C PHE A 2 0.06 6.79 8.88
N LEU A 3 1.38 6.80 9.03
CA LEU A 3 2.18 5.94 9.90
C LEU A 3 2.42 4.57 9.27
N LEU A 4 3.71 4.29 9.08
CA LEU A 4 4.35 2.98 9.20
C LEU A 4 3.42 1.80 8.89
N HIS A 5 3.47 1.29 7.65
CA HIS A 5 2.90 -0.02 7.30
C HIS A 5 3.73 -1.18 7.90
N PHE A 6 4.07 -1.06 9.19
CA PHE A 6 4.58 -2.13 10.05
C PHE A 6 4.17 -1.82 11.50
N PHE A 7 2.88 -1.95 11.80
CA PHE A 7 2.47 -2.38 13.14
C PHE A 7 2.37 -3.90 13.13
N PHE A 8 3.48 -4.56 13.45
CA PHE A 8 3.40 -5.90 14.06
C PHE A 8 2.79 -5.73 15.45
N ASN A 9 1.46 -5.58 15.51
CA ASN A 9 0.70 -5.95 16.68
C ASN A 9 0.18 -7.36 16.39
N PHE A 10 0.83 -8.32 17.03
CA PHE A 10 0.42 -9.72 17.03
C PHE A 10 -0.97 -9.83 17.67
N LEU A 11 -2.02 -9.74 16.86
CA LEU A 11 -3.33 -10.26 17.21
C LEU A 11 -3.43 -11.66 16.60
N ILE A 12 -2.61 -12.60 17.09
CA ILE A 12 -2.95 -14.04 17.01
C ILE A 12 -4.14 -14.25 17.95
N LYS A 13 -5.30 -13.87 17.46
CA LYS A 13 -6.56 -14.53 17.74
C LYS A 13 -7.56 -14.14 16.64
N LYS A 14 -7.43 -14.87 15.53
CA LYS A 14 -8.56 -15.39 14.77
C LYS A 14 -9.43 -14.32 14.08
N ILE A 15 -8.94 -13.75 12.99
CA ILE A 15 -9.82 -13.24 11.93
C ILE A 15 -9.41 -13.93 10.63
N TYR A 16 -10.25 -14.87 10.21
CA TYR A 16 -10.12 -15.62 8.97
C TYR A 16 -10.28 -14.66 7.76
N SER A 17 -9.32 -14.74 6.82
CA SER A 17 -9.54 -14.56 5.38
C SER A 17 -10.07 -13.20 4.86
N GLN A 18 -9.62 -12.05 5.37
CA GLN A 18 -9.90 -10.76 4.72
C GLN A 18 -8.68 -9.84 4.77
N ASP A 19 -8.12 -9.53 3.60
CA ASP A 19 -7.07 -8.51 3.44
C ASP A 19 -7.73 -7.14 3.23
N ILE A 20 -7.44 -6.17 4.10
CA ILE A 20 -7.97 -4.80 4.01
C ILE A 20 -6.85 -3.89 3.52
N TYR A 21 -7.03 -3.30 2.34
CA TYR A 21 -6.12 -2.29 1.77
C TYR A 21 -6.80 -0.93 1.75
N ASN A 22 -6.10 0.13 2.16
CA ASN A 22 -6.60 1.50 2.13
C ASN A 22 -6.02 2.25 0.91
N PHE A 23 -6.85 2.55 -0.09
CA PHE A 23 -6.44 3.17 -1.36
C PHE A 23 -6.97 4.61 -1.53
N LEU A 24 -7.53 5.23 -0.49
CA LEU A 24 -8.12 6.56 -0.60
C LEU A 24 -7.12 7.65 -0.17
N LEU A 25 -7.01 8.70 -1.00
CA LEU A 25 -6.19 9.89 -0.77
C LEU A 25 -7.05 11.15 -0.71
N ASP A 26 -6.58 12.16 0.03
CA ASP A 26 -7.04 13.55 -0.06
C ASP A 26 -6.36 14.28 -1.23
N GLU A 27 -7.06 15.21 -1.89
CA GLU A 27 -6.57 15.98 -3.08
C GLU A 27 -5.25 16.75 -2.82
N GLY A 28 -4.85 16.97 -1.57
CA GLY A 28 -3.55 17.57 -1.22
C GLY A 28 -2.33 16.64 -1.33
N MET A 29 -2.53 15.36 -1.66
CA MET A 29 -1.48 14.33 -1.79
C MET A 29 -1.53 13.61 -3.15
N ASP A 30 -2.15 14.21 -4.16
CA ASP A 30 -2.37 13.56 -5.47
C ASP A 30 -1.31 13.94 -6.52
N PRO A 31 -0.42 13.02 -6.93
CA PRO A 31 0.40 13.18 -8.14
C PRO A 31 -0.32 12.71 -9.43
N VAL A 32 -1.52 12.10 -9.32
CA VAL A 32 -2.20 11.35 -10.39
C VAL A 32 -3.14 12.25 -11.23
N SER A 33 -2.81 13.53 -11.38
CA SER A 33 -3.56 14.42 -12.27
C SER A 33 -3.03 14.46 -13.71
N LEU A 34 -1.89 13.84 -14.06
CA LEU A 34 -1.27 14.10 -15.39
C LEU A 34 -0.72 12.93 -16.20
N ALA A 35 -0.74 11.67 -15.75
CA ALA A 35 -0.26 10.59 -16.63
C ALA A 35 -0.96 9.27 -16.38
N GLU A 36 -1.81 8.89 -17.35
CA GLU A 36 -1.95 7.55 -17.94
C GLU A 36 -3.33 7.40 -18.56
N ALA A 37 -3.52 8.10 -19.68
CA ALA A 37 -4.40 7.62 -20.73
C ALA A 37 -3.63 6.52 -21.49
N ASP A 38 -4.19 5.31 -21.40
CA ASP A 38 -4.38 4.39 -22.52
C ASP A 38 -3.80 2.97 -22.36
N GLN A 39 -4.65 1.99 -22.74
CA GLN A 39 -4.37 0.60 -23.13
C GLN A 39 -4.23 -0.52 -22.07
N PHE A 40 -5.38 -1.01 -21.58
CA PHE A 40 -5.78 -2.43 -21.67
C PHE A 40 -7.28 -2.58 -21.31
N SER A 41 -8.11 -3.03 -22.26
CA SER A 41 -9.58 -3.04 -22.14
C SER A 41 -10.15 -4.45 -22.06
N SER A 42 -10.70 -4.81 -20.90
CA SER A 42 -11.94 -5.58 -20.87
C SER A 42 -13.09 -4.57 -20.82
N SER A 43 -14.04 -4.67 -21.75
CA SER A 43 -15.19 -3.76 -21.88
C SER A 43 -16.00 -3.63 -20.59
N LYS A 44 -16.01 -4.66 -19.74
CA LYS A 44 -16.63 -4.65 -18.40
C LYS A 44 -15.86 -3.79 -17.40
N ALA A 45 -14.53 -3.85 -17.40
CA ALA A 45 -13.70 -3.05 -16.50
C ALA A 45 -13.76 -1.55 -16.84
N ILE A 46 -13.78 -1.21 -18.14
CA ILE A 46 -14.01 0.17 -18.59
C ILE A 46 -15.42 0.64 -18.23
N ALA A 47 -16.43 -0.20 -18.41
CA ALA A 47 -17.81 0.15 -18.05
C ALA A 47 -17.96 0.36 -16.54
N LEU A 48 -17.34 -0.48 -15.72
CA LEU A 48 -17.33 -0.37 -14.26
C LEU A 48 -16.58 0.89 -13.81
N LYS A 49 -15.38 1.13 -14.36
CA LYS A 49 -14.59 2.36 -14.10
C LYS A 49 -15.38 3.61 -14.49
N LYS A 50 -15.98 3.64 -15.69
CA LYS A 50 -16.84 4.75 -16.15
C LYS A 50 -18.10 4.94 -15.31
N ARG A 51 -18.67 3.87 -14.75
CA ARG A 51 -19.86 3.93 -13.89
C ARG A 51 -19.49 4.42 -12.49
N TYR A 52 -18.36 3.97 -11.95
CA TYR A 52 -17.83 4.40 -10.66
C TYR A 52 -17.37 5.86 -10.72
N SER A 53 -16.65 6.25 -11.75
CA SER A 53 -16.26 7.65 -11.98
C SER A 53 -17.49 8.55 -12.15
N ARG A 54 -18.51 8.15 -12.94
CA ARG A 54 -19.75 8.95 -13.06
C ARG A 54 -20.53 9.04 -11.75
N TYR A 55 -20.55 7.97 -10.94
CA TYR A 55 -21.21 7.99 -9.63
C TYR A 55 -20.50 8.95 -8.66
N LEU A 56 -19.15 8.91 -8.63
CA LEU A 56 -18.35 9.86 -7.85
C LEU A 56 -18.54 11.30 -8.34
N SER A 57 -18.51 11.54 -9.65
CA SER A 57 -18.81 12.85 -10.24
C SER A 57 -20.23 13.33 -9.93
N SER A 58 -21.23 12.44 -9.93
CA SER A 58 -22.61 12.78 -9.59
C SER A 58 -22.80 13.11 -8.11
N MET A 59 -22.06 12.47 -7.20
CA MET A 59 -22.01 12.89 -5.80
C MET A 59 -21.29 14.24 -5.62
N ARG A 60 -20.31 14.54 -6.48
CA ARG A 60 -19.64 15.85 -6.58
C ARG A 60 -20.62 16.99 -6.93
N SER A 61 -21.63 16.72 -7.76
CA SER A 61 -22.60 17.72 -8.23
C SER A 61 -23.81 17.95 -7.30
N SER A 62 -24.04 17.09 -6.31
CA SER A 62 -25.23 17.14 -5.44
C SER A 62 -24.99 17.81 -4.08
N SER A 63 -23.80 18.37 -3.86
CA SER A 63 -23.39 19.01 -2.61
C SER A 63 -22.74 20.39 -2.85
N SER A 64 -23.37 21.22 -3.69
CA SER A 64 -22.96 22.62 -3.87
C SER A 64 -23.40 23.47 -2.67
N SER A 65 -22.50 23.63 -1.69
CA SER A 65 -22.58 24.74 -0.74
C SER A 65 -21.98 26.00 -1.36
N PRO A 66 -22.40 27.22 -0.97
CA PRO A 66 -22.08 28.46 -1.68
C PRO A 66 -20.60 28.89 -1.66
N ASP A 67 -19.75 28.24 -0.86
CA ASP A 67 -18.38 28.68 -0.59
C ASP A 67 -17.27 27.89 -1.32
N GLY A 68 -17.59 27.18 -2.40
CA GLY A 68 -16.57 26.70 -3.34
C GLY A 68 -15.58 25.63 -2.83
N VAL A 69 -15.79 25.06 -1.65
CA VAL A 69 -15.01 23.90 -1.17
C VAL A 69 -15.63 22.62 -1.74
N VAL A 70 -15.01 22.09 -2.79
CA VAL A 70 -15.30 20.78 -3.36
C VAL A 70 -15.11 19.71 -2.26
N GLY A 71 -16.13 18.88 -2.03
CA GLY A 71 -16.27 18.03 -0.83
C GLY A 71 -15.04 17.23 -0.44
N ASP A 72 -14.48 17.55 0.73
CA ASP A 72 -13.33 16.88 1.33
C ASP A 72 -13.64 15.43 1.74
N THR A 73 -12.61 14.56 1.80
CA THR A 73 -12.74 13.15 2.21
C THR A 73 -13.40 13.04 3.58
N TYR A 74 -13.16 14.02 4.44
CA TYR A 74 -13.78 14.10 5.76
C TYR A 74 -15.31 14.13 5.68
N SER A 75 -15.88 14.98 4.82
CA SER A 75 -17.31 15.14 4.59
C SER A 75 -17.90 13.91 3.89
N LEU A 76 -17.15 13.31 2.96
CA LEU A 76 -17.55 12.06 2.31
C LEU A 76 -17.67 10.91 3.33
N MET A 77 -16.63 10.71 4.14
CA MET A 77 -16.53 9.62 5.10
C MET A 77 -17.53 9.79 6.24
N ASN A 78 -17.68 11.00 6.79
CA ASN A 78 -18.62 11.29 7.88
C ASN A 78 -20.06 11.49 7.39
N GLY A 79 -20.28 11.65 6.09
CA GLY A 79 -21.59 11.82 5.47
C GLY A 79 -22.16 10.52 4.91
N VAL A 80 -22.14 10.41 3.58
CA VAL A 80 -22.82 9.33 2.85
C VAL A 80 -22.24 7.96 3.22
N ILE A 81 -20.92 7.86 3.39
CA ILE A 81 -20.26 6.58 3.69
C ILE A 81 -20.64 6.08 5.08
N LYS A 82 -20.56 6.92 6.11
CA LYS A 82 -21.00 6.56 7.48
C LYS A 82 -22.44 6.04 7.51
N ARG A 83 -23.36 6.75 6.84
CA ARG A 83 -24.77 6.32 6.71
C ARG A 83 -24.91 4.99 5.97
N LYS A 84 -24.10 4.76 4.93
CA LYS A 84 -24.19 3.55 4.11
C LYS A 84 -23.62 2.32 4.80
N LEU A 85 -22.53 2.48 5.56
CA LEU A 85 -21.91 1.39 6.30
C LEU A 85 -22.76 0.94 7.49
N GLY A 86 -23.44 1.86 8.19
CA GLY A 86 -24.37 1.56 9.29
C GLY A 86 -23.76 0.95 10.56
N ILE A 87 -22.48 0.55 10.53
CA ILE A 87 -21.75 -0.06 11.64
C ILE A 87 -20.97 0.97 12.49
N ILE A 88 -20.80 2.19 12.00
CA ILE A 88 -20.00 3.21 12.67
C ILE A 88 -20.88 3.90 13.72
N PRO A 89 -20.50 3.89 15.02
CA PRO A 89 -21.27 4.53 16.07
C PRO A 89 -21.54 6.01 15.80
N VAL A 90 -22.70 6.50 16.25
CA VAL A 90 -23.13 7.89 15.99
C VAL A 90 -22.12 8.91 16.52
N ASN A 91 -21.53 8.64 17.68
CA ASN A 91 -20.54 9.48 18.36
C ASN A 91 -19.10 9.33 17.84
N VAL A 92 -18.85 8.50 16.82
CA VAL A 92 -17.51 8.33 16.24
C VAL A 92 -17.41 9.07 14.93
N THR A 93 -16.43 9.96 14.82
CA THR A 93 -16.14 10.73 13.62
C THR A 93 -14.88 10.18 12.98
N TRP A 94 -14.94 9.92 11.68
CA TRP A 94 -13.77 9.54 10.90
C TRP A 94 -12.79 10.71 10.83
N GLY A 95 -11.51 10.39 10.99
CA GLY A 95 -10.39 11.27 10.65
C GLY A 95 -9.29 10.44 10.00
N GLY A 96 -8.41 11.08 9.22
CA GLY A 96 -7.29 10.39 8.59
C GLY A 96 -6.20 9.92 9.57
N GLN A 97 -6.21 10.46 10.79
CA GLN A 97 -5.30 10.18 11.89
C GLN A 97 -5.92 10.40 13.27
N SER A 98 -5.43 9.71 14.31
CA SER A 98 -5.73 10.00 15.72
C SER A 98 -4.46 10.34 16.53
N GLY A 99 -4.26 11.61 16.90
CA GLY A 99 -3.12 12.04 17.73
C GLY A 99 -3.04 11.29 19.07
N TYR A 100 -4.18 11.11 19.75
CA TYR A 100 -4.24 10.35 20.99
C TYR A 100 -3.65 8.94 20.87
N VAL A 101 -3.96 8.22 19.79
CA VAL A 101 -3.40 6.87 19.57
C VAL A 101 -1.90 6.92 19.29
N PHE A 102 -1.42 7.96 18.59
CA PHE A 102 0.02 8.16 18.37
C PHE A 102 0.76 8.37 19.69
N ASP A 103 0.23 9.25 20.55
CA ASP A 103 0.84 9.60 21.83
C ASP A 103 0.87 8.40 22.79
N GLU A 104 -0.22 7.64 22.89
CA GLU A 104 -0.30 6.42 23.72
C GLU A 104 0.67 5.32 23.26
N LEU A 105 1.01 5.28 21.97
CA LEU A 105 1.95 4.30 21.41
C LEU A 105 3.39 4.82 21.29
N ALA A 106 3.69 6.02 21.79
CA ALA A 106 5.02 6.63 21.69
C ALA A 106 6.12 5.75 22.29
N GLY A 107 5.82 5.00 23.35
CA GLY A 107 6.75 4.07 24.00
C GLY A 107 7.17 2.87 23.13
N ASP A 108 6.39 2.54 22.10
CA ASP A 108 6.68 1.43 21.17
C ASP A 108 7.30 1.90 19.85
N PHE A 109 7.15 3.18 19.49
CA PHE A 109 7.48 3.72 18.17
C PHE A 109 8.93 3.46 17.71
N MET A 110 9.89 3.42 18.66
CA MET A 110 11.33 3.22 18.36
C MET A 110 11.88 1.86 18.80
N ARG A 111 11.02 0.91 19.21
CA ARG A 111 11.48 -0.43 19.60
C ARG A 111 11.77 -1.27 18.36
N PRO A 112 12.96 -1.90 18.25
CA PRO A 112 13.26 -2.74 17.10
C PRO A 112 12.39 -4.00 17.11
N ARG A 113 11.91 -4.40 15.93
CA ARG A 113 11.14 -5.65 15.72
C ARG A 113 11.86 -6.66 14.81
N ILE A 114 13.18 -6.53 14.73
CA ILE A 114 14.02 -7.33 13.83
C ILE A 114 14.06 -8.81 14.26
N ASN A 115 14.04 -9.08 15.56
CA ASN A 115 14.09 -10.44 16.10
C ASN A 115 12.84 -11.25 15.73
N GLU A 116 11.67 -10.60 15.74
CA GLU A 116 10.42 -11.19 15.32
C GLU A 116 10.46 -11.58 13.83
N VAL A 117 11.08 -10.76 12.98
CA VAL A 117 11.26 -11.09 11.56
C VAL A 117 12.21 -12.28 11.38
N ASP A 118 13.31 -12.34 12.12
CA ASP A 118 14.21 -13.50 12.13
C ASP A 118 13.47 -14.80 12.51
N GLU A 119 12.64 -14.76 13.56
CA GLU A 119 11.87 -15.92 14.00
C GLU A 119 10.86 -16.38 12.93
N LEU A 120 10.17 -15.46 12.28
CA LEU A 120 9.21 -15.77 11.22
C LEU A 120 9.91 -16.40 10.00
N LEU A 121 11.08 -15.86 9.63
CA LEU A 121 11.88 -16.38 8.54
C LEU A 121 12.40 -17.80 8.83
N GLU A 122 12.85 -18.07 10.05
CA GLU A 122 13.27 -19.41 10.47
C GLU A 122 12.11 -20.43 10.50
N LYS A 123 10.89 -19.98 10.80
CA LYS A 123 9.66 -20.78 10.70
C LYS A 123 9.18 -21.02 9.27
N GLY A 124 9.88 -20.49 8.27
CA GLY A 124 9.52 -20.67 6.85
C GLY A 124 8.33 -19.82 6.41
N ILE A 125 7.95 -18.78 7.18
CA ILE A 125 6.88 -17.87 6.81
C ILE A 125 7.39 -16.93 5.72
N ASN A 126 6.58 -16.70 4.69
CA ASN A 126 6.90 -15.76 3.62
C ASN A 126 6.87 -14.32 4.14
N ILE A 127 8.01 -13.65 4.06
CA ILE A 127 8.17 -12.24 4.40
C ILE A 127 8.49 -11.48 3.11
N THR A 128 7.70 -10.45 2.86
CA THR A 128 7.95 -9.51 1.76
C THR A 128 8.08 -8.11 2.33
N VAL A 129 9.17 -7.45 1.97
CA VAL A 129 9.46 -6.07 2.32
C VAL A 129 9.43 -5.25 1.03
N TYR A 130 8.80 -4.08 1.03
CA TYR A 130 8.78 -3.22 -0.14
C TYR A 130 8.94 -1.76 0.26
N ASN A 131 9.63 -0.97 -0.57
CA ASN A 131 9.78 0.47 -0.40
C ASN A 131 9.70 1.19 -1.73
N GLY A 132 9.13 2.39 -1.70
CA GLY A 132 9.31 3.39 -2.74
C GLY A 132 10.67 4.07 -2.62
N GLN A 133 11.35 4.25 -3.75
CA GLN A 133 12.66 4.89 -3.84
C GLN A 133 12.72 6.30 -3.23
N LEU A 134 11.61 7.04 -3.29
CA LEU A 134 11.51 8.46 -2.95
C LEU A 134 10.92 8.68 -1.54
N ASP A 135 10.72 7.62 -0.75
CA ASP A 135 10.28 7.75 0.64
C ASP A 135 11.44 8.22 1.52
N VAL A 136 11.29 9.37 2.18
CA VAL A 136 12.30 9.91 3.10
C VAL A 136 12.08 9.43 4.54
N ILE A 137 10.84 9.11 4.91
CA ILE A 137 10.49 8.69 6.28
C ILE A 137 10.93 7.24 6.49
N CYS A 138 10.63 6.35 5.54
CA CYS A 138 11.05 4.96 5.54
C CYS A 138 11.97 4.69 4.35
N ALA A 139 13.15 5.32 4.37
CA ALA A 139 14.06 5.32 3.24
C ALA A 139 14.53 3.92 2.85
N THR A 140 14.55 3.65 1.53
CA THR A 140 14.94 2.36 0.97
C THR A 140 16.31 1.91 1.47
N LYS A 141 17.27 2.85 1.59
CA LYS A 141 18.60 2.55 2.13
C LYS A 141 18.58 2.14 3.60
N GLY A 142 17.71 2.73 4.40
CA GLY A 142 17.49 2.33 5.79
C GLY A 142 16.94 0.90 5.87
N THR A 143 15.97 0.57 5.01
CA THR A 143 15.44 -0.79 4.92
C THR A 143 16.49 -1.80 4.47
N GLU A 144 17.31 -1.49 3.46
CA GLU A 144 18.41 -2.37 3.03
C GLU A 144 19.37 -2.67 4.19
N ALA A 145 19.82 -1.62 4.89
CA ALA A 145 20.71 -1.77 6.04
C ALA A 145 20.05 -2.51 7.22
N TRP A 146 18.72 -2.45 7.36
CA TRP A 146 17.97 -3.23 8.33
C TRP A 146 17.90 -4.71 7.95
N ILE A 147 17.66 -5.03 6.67
CA ILE A 147 17.68 -6.41 6.15
C ILE A 147 19.06 -7.05 6.37
N GLU A 148 20.13 -6.30 6.14
CA GLU A 148 21.52 -6.77 6.35
C GLU A 148 21.85 -7.10 7.82
N LYS A 149 21.02 -6.65 8.77
CA LYS A 149 21.17 -6.95 10.20
C LYS A 149 20.39 -8.18 10.66
N LEU A 150 19.59 -8.79 9.79
CA LEU A 150 18.88 -10.03 10.11
C LEU A 150 19.89 -11.13 10.48
N LYS A 151 19.49 -12.01 11.40
CA LYS A 151 20.27 -13.20 11.80
C LYS A 151 19.80 -14.47 11.10
N TRP A 152 18.81 -14.36 10.22
CA TRP A 152 18.32 -15.47 9.40
C TRP A 152 19.46 -16.20 8.67
N LYS A 153 19.50 -17.53 8.78
CA LYS A 153 20.64 -18.36 8.32
C LYS A 153 20.94 -18.25 6.82
N GLU A 154 19.96 -17.86 6.02
CA GLU A 154 20.07 -17.75 4.56
C GLU A 154 20.35 -16.32 4.09
N LEU A 155 20.59 -15.38 5.01
CA LEU A 155 20.83 -13.97 4.67
C LEU A 155 21.98 -13.82 3.67
N GLN A 156 23.07 -14.59 3.79
CA GLN A 156 24.19 -14.50 2.85
C GLN A 156 23.79 -14.88 1.42
N ASN A 157 22.93 -15.89 1.28
CA ASN A 157 22.40 -16.30 -0.02
C ASN A 157 21.45 -15.23 -0.59
N PHE A 158 20.62 -14.63 0.25
CA PHE A 158 19.77 -13.50 -0.13
C PHE A 158 20.60 -12.27 -0.55
N SER A 159 21.65 -11.94 0.19
CA SER A 159 22.56 -10.84 -0.12
C SER A 159 23.28 -11.05 -1.45
N SER A 160 23.66 -12.30 -1.75
CA SER A 160 24.31 -12.69 -3.00
C SER A 160 23.35 -12.81 -4.20
N ALA A 161 22.04 -12.89 -3.97
CA ALA A 161 21.07 -12.98 -5.04
C ALA A 161 21.10 -11.74 -5.94
N SER A 162 20.91 -11.93 -7.24
CA SER A 162 20.77 -10.82 -8.18
C SER A 162 19.40 -10.16 -8.04
N ARG A 163 19.35 -8.85 -8.29
CA ARG A 163 18.08 -8.15 -8.46
C ARG A 163 17.49 -8.45 -9.83
N VAL A 164 16.19 -8.68 -9.89
CA VAL A 164 15.41 -8.86 -11.12
C VAL A 164 14.66 -7.56 -11.41
N PRO A 165 14.81 -6.96 -12.60
CA PRO A 165 14.07 -5.75 -12.96
C PRO A 165 12.59 -6.06 -13.12
N LEU A 166 11.74 -5.14 -12.64
CA LEU A 166 10.29 -5.21 -12.75
C LEU A 166 9.82 -4.23 -13.81
N TYR A 167 8.88 -4.69 -14.63
CA TYR A 167 8.30 -3.93 -15.72
C TYR A 167 6.79 -3.83 -15.57
N CYS A 168 6.21 -2.77 -16.13
CA CYS A 168 4.78 -2.65 -16.30
C CYS A 168 4.48 -1.95 -17.63
N GLY A 169 3.48 -2.46 -18.35
CA GLY A 169 3.02 -1.92 -19.63
C GLY A 169 3.78 -2.47 -20.82
N ALA A 170 3.51 -1.93 -22.01
CA ALA A 170 4.11 -2.39 -23.27
C ALA A 170 5.60 -2.01 -23.41
N HIS A 171 6.03 -0.96 -22.71
CA HIS A 171 7.40 -0.47 -22.76
C HIS A 171 8.24 -1.16 -21.69
N LYS A 172 9.41 -1.69 -22.07
CA LYS A 172 10.37 -2.33 -21.15
C LYS A 172 11.17 -1.32 -20.29
N VAL A 173 10.51 -0.30 -19.77
CA VAL A 173 11.12 0.63 -18.81
C VAL A 173 11.08 -0.01 -17.44
N THR A 174 12.23 -0.12 -16.79
CA THR A 174 12.32 -0.66 -15.43
C THR A 174 11.58 0.27 -14.47
N LYS A 175 10.59 -0.26 -13.75
CA LYS A 175 9.79 0.45 -12.76
C LYS A 175 10.10 0.00 -11.32
N GLY A 176 10.95 -1.00 -11.15
CA GLY A 176 11.33 -1.51 -9.85
C GLY A 176 12.35 -2.63 -9.98
N PHE A 177 12.76 -3.15 -8.84
CA PHE A 177 13.57 -4.35 -8.74
C PHE A 177 13.01 -5.24 -7.64
N SER A 178 13.01 -6.55 -7.86
CA SER A 178 12.82 -7.53 -6.80
C SER A 178 14.14 -8.25 -6.51
N LYS A 179 14.34 -8.64 -5.26
CA LYS A 179 15.38 -9.55 -4.82
C LYS A 179 14.72 -10.58 -3.93
N SER A 180 14.93 -11.85 -4.23
CA SER A 180 14.27 -12.93 -3.53
C SER A 180 15.22 -14.09 -3.30
N PHE A 181 15.13 -14.68 -2.12
CA PHE A 181 15.76 -15.97 -1.82
C PHE A 181 14.90 -16.69 -0.79
N LYS A 182 14.49 -17.93 -1.09
CA LYS A 182 13.53 -18.71 -0.29
C LYS A 182 12.30 -17.85 0.11
N ASN A 183 12.03 -17.70 1.40
CA ASN A 183 10.87 -17.03 1.95
C ASN A 183 11.10 -15.55 2.29
N LEU A 184 12.22 -14.94 1.87
CA LEU A 184 12.45 -13.50 1.98
C LEU A 184 12.44 -12.84 0.59
N ASN A 185 11.59 -11.82 0.44
CA ASN A 185 11.48 -10.99 -0.76
C ASN A 185 11.66 -9.52 -0.41
N PHE A 186 12.38 -8.79 -1.27
CA PHE A 186 12.52 -7.35 -1.17
C PHE A 186 12.20 -6.67 -2.50
N TYR A 187 11.33 -5.67 -2.46
CA TYR A 187 10.92 -4.87 -3.62
C TYR A 187 11.39 -3.43 -3.45
N TRP A 188 12.18 -2.96 -4.41
CA TRP A 188 12.56 -1.57 -4.56
C TRP A 188 11.77 -0.99 -5.72
N ILE A 189 10.80 -0.12 -5.44
CA ILE A 189 9.92 0.44 -6.48
C ILE A 189 10.40 1.85 -6.88
N LEU A 190 10.75 2.01 -8.16
CA LEU A 190 11.29 3.25 -8.70
C LEU A 190 10.18 4.28 -8.94
N GLY A 191 10.48 5.55 -8.69
CA GLY A 191 9.50 6.63 -8.89
C GLY A 191 8.29 6.58 -7.94
N ALA A 192 8.37 5.79 -6.86
CA ALA A 192 7.38 5.75 -5.80
C ALA A 192 7.92 6.35 -4.49
N GLY A 193 7.07 7.04 -3.74
CA GLY A 193 7.31 7.50 -2.38
C GLY A 193 6.72 6.54 -1.34
N HIS A 194 6.22 7.11 -0.24
CA HIS A 194 5.69 6.34 0.90
C HIS A 194 4.48 5.47 0.53
N PHE A 195 3.60 5.99 -0.33
CA PHE A 195 2.40 5.28 -0.78
C PHE A 195 2.62 4.65 -2.15
N VAL A 196 3.43 3.58 -2.20
CA VAL A 196 3.77 2.86 -3.44
C VAL A 196 2.57 2.56 -4.35
N PRO A 197 1.40 2.08 -3.86
CA PRO A 197 0.26 1.81 -4.74
C PRO A 197 -0.36 3.04 -5.40
N VAL A 198 -0.15 4.23 -4.85
CA VAL A 198 -0.58 5.50 -5.45
C VAL A 198 0.36 5.87 -6.58
N ASP A 199 1.66 5.86 -6.29
CA ASP A 199 2.67 6.38 -7.21
C ASP A 199 2.98 5.41 -8.35
N GLN A 200 2.93 4.09 -8.09
CA GLN A 200 3.21 3.02 -9.05
C GLN A 200 2.13 1.91 -8.97
N PRO A 201 0.86 2.21 -9.30
CA PRO A 201 -0.28 1.30 -9.09
C PRO A 201 -0.14 -0.04 -9.83
N CYS A 202 0.39 -0.01 -11.05
CA CYS A 202 0.56 -1.24 -11.83
C CYS A 202 1.60 -2.19 -11.23
N ILE A 203 2.74 -1.66 -10.78
CA ILE A 203 3.77 -2.49 -10.13
C ILE A 203 3.27 -2.98 -8.77
N ALA A 204 2.58 -2.13 -8.02
CA ALA A 204 1.97 -2.54 -6.76
C ALA A 204 0.97 -3.69 -6.94
N LEU A 205 0.12 -3.63 -7.97
CA LEU A 205 -0.82 -4.70 -8.28
C LEU A 205 -0.11 -6.01 -8.65
N ASN A 206 0.91 -5.93 -9.52
CA ASN A 206 1.70 -7.11 -9.88
C ASN A 206 2.43 -7.71 -8.67
N MET A 207 3.01 -6.86 -7.81
CA MET A 207 3.68 -7.27 -6.59
C MET A 207 2.71 -7.97 -5.62
N VAL A 208 1.57 -7.35 -5.32
CA VAL A 208 0.54 -7.96 -4.45
C VAL A 208 0.04 -9.27 -5.04
N GLY A 209 -0.26 -9.30 -6.34
CA GLY A 209 -0.70 -10.52 -7.00
C GLY A 209 0.35 -11.64 -6.96
N ALA A 210 1.64 -11.32 -7.07
CA ALA A 210 2.72 -12.30 -6.91
C ALA A 210 2.81 -12.83 -5.47
N ILE A 211 2.72 -11.94 -4.46
CA ILE A 211 2.76 -12.31 -3.03
C ILE A 211 1.61 -13.23 -2.67
N THR A 212 0.39 -12.89 -3.09
CA THR A 212 -0.83 -13.65 -2.76
C THR A 212 -1.05 -14.84 -3.70
N GLN A 213 -0.16 -15.07 -4.67
CA GLN A 213 -0.33 -16.06 -5.74
C GLN A 213 -1.69 -15.92 -6.45
N SER A 214 -2.14 -14.67 -6.63
CA SER A 214 -3.44 -14.39 -7.22
C SER A 214 -3.46 -14.77 -8.70
N PRO A 215 -4.47 -15.52 -9.18
CA PRO A 215 -4.61 -15.84 -10.59
C PRO A 215 -4.89 -14.59 -11.45
N ALA A 216 -5.19 -13.45 -10.84
CA ALA A 216 -5.38 -12.17 -11.52
C ALA A 216 -4.05 -11.44 -11.83
N ALA A 217 -2.92 -11.87 -11.26
CA ALA A 217 -1.62 -11.30 -11.60
C ALA A 217 -1.13 -11.88 -12.93
N PRO A 218 -0.77 -11.06 -13.93
CA PRO A 218 -0.14 -11.57 -15.14
C PRO A 218 1.19 -12.24 -14.77
N ALA A 219 1.41 -13.46 -15.27
CA ALA A 219 2.70 -14.12 -15.12
C ALA A 219 3.80 -13.24 -15.72
N GLN A 220 4.78 -12.85 -14.90
CA GLN A 220 5.99 -12.22 -15.42
C GLN A 220 6.75 -13.28 -16.23
N LYS A 221 6.73 -13.14 -17.55
CA LYS A 221 7.56 -13.92 -18.49
C LYS A 221 8.90 -13.24 -18.68
#